data_AF-A0A2S6FZQ9-F1
#
_entry.id   AF-A0A2S6FZQ9-F1
#
_cell.length_a   1.000
_cell.length_b   1.000
_cell.length_c   1.000
_cell.angle_alpha   90.00
_cell.angle_beta   90.00
_cell.angle_gamma   90.00
#
_symmetry.space_group_name_H-M   'P 1'
#
loop_
_entity.id
_entity.type
_entity.pdbx_description
1 polymer ?
#
loop_
_entity_poly.entity_id
_entity_poly.type
_entity_poly.pdbx_seq_one_letter_code
_entity_poly.pdbx_strand_id
1 'polypeptide(L)'
;METIIPKAYETKLDIKETEIAIKKVKDYFEDNLTEALNLTRVSAPLFVTSDTGLNDDLNGIERPVSFGIKALKEREAQIVHSLAKWKRMALHRYGFKKGEGLYTDMNAIRRDEDLDNIHSIYVDQWDWEKIILKEERNIETLKKIVKSIYKVFKETEEYICSEYASLNKILPEEIFFITTQELEDMYPKLTSKEREHAICKEKKAVFLMQIGGRLKSGERHDGRAPDYDDWNLNGDILFWYPVLNIALELSSMGIRVDEKTLEKQLSIASCDHKRSLEFHKMLLEGKLPYTIGGGIGQSRICMYFLRKAHIGEVQASLWGEEIHKICEESNVDLL
;
A
#
# COMPACT_ATOMS: atom_id res chain seq x y z
N MET A 1 -8.94 12.38 -8.49
CA MET A 1 -10.38 12.76 -8.59
C MET A 1 -10.51 14.18 -8.06
N GLU A 2 -11.65 14.86 -8.20
CA GLU A 2 -11.92 16.07 -7.41
C GLU A 2 -12.46 15.66 -6.04
N THR A 3 -12.25 16.49 -5.01
CA THR A 3 -12.79 16.22 -3.67
C THR A 3 -14.31 16.34 -3.67
N ILE A 4 -15.01 15.28 -3.28
CA ILE A 4 -16.47 15.23 -3.23
C ILE A 4 -16.93 14.73 -1.86
N ILE A 5 -17.73 15.54 -1.17
CA ILE A 5 -18.39 15.12 0.08
C ILE A 5 -19.82 14.66 -0.22
N PRO A 6 -20.20 13.42 0.15
CA PRO A 6 -21.56 12.94 -0.04
C PRO A 6 -22.58 13.81 0.71
N LYS A 7 -23.70 14.18 0.09
CA LYS A 7 -24.72 15.06 0.73
C LYS A 7 -25.30 14.54 2.04
N ALA A 8 -25.31 13.23 2.23
CA ALA A 8 -25.80 12.57 3.45
C ALA A 8 -24.68 12.21 4.43
N TYR A 9 -23.45 12.67 4.16
CA TYR A 9 -22.32 12.48 5.05
C TYR A 9 -22.50 13.32 6.32
N GLU A 10 -22.19 12.70 7.45
CA GLU A 10 -22.15 13.35 8.76
C GLU A 10 -21.07 12.64 9.57
N THR A 11 -20.09 13.40 10.09
CA THR A 11 -19.08 12.82 10.97
C THR A 11 -19.72 12.26 12.23
N LYS A 12 -19.37 11.03 12.60
CA LYS A 12 -19.91 10.35 13.79
C LYS A 12 -19.08 10.58 15.05
N LEU A 13 -17.90 11.17 14.90
CA LEU A 13 -16.92 11.40 15.94
C LEU A 13 -16.41 12.83 15.78
N ASP A 14 -16.30 13.58 16.88
CA ASP A 14 -15.63 14.89 16.84
C ASP A 14 -14.12 14.74 16.61
N ILE A 15 -13.38 15.84 16.48
CA ILE A 15 -11.93 15.83 16.23
C ILE A 15 -11.18 15.02 17.29
N LYS A 16 -11.49 15.23 18.57
CA LYS A 16 -10.79 14.58 19.68
C LYS A 16 -11.10 13.10 19.75
N GLU A 17 -12.37 12.72 19.57
CA GLU A 17 -12.79 11.33 19.49
C GLU A 17 -12.19 10.63 18.27
N THR A 18 -12.06 11.34 17.16
CA THR A 18 -11.41 10.85 15.94
C THR A 18 -9.94 10.52 16.19
N GLU A 19 -9.17 11.40 16.84
CA GLU A 19 -7.77 11.14 17.25
C GLU A 19 -7.64 9.91 18.16
N ILE A 20 -8.54 9.76 19.14
CA ILE A 20 -8.58 8.58 20.02
C ILE A 20 -8.88 7.32 19.21
N ALA A 21 -9.84 7.39 18.28
CA ALA A 21 -10.23 6.25 17.44
C ALA A 21 -9.14 5.86 16.45
N ILE A 22 -8.42 6.82 15.85
CA ILE A 22 -7.26 6.57 14.99
C ILE A 22 -6.22 5.74 15.75
N LYS A 23 -5.88 6.15 16.98
CA LYS A 23 -4.93 5.40 17.80
C LYS A 23 -5.40 3.98 18.05
N LYS A 24 -6.67 3.79 18.45
CA LYS A 24 -7.25 2.45 18.69
C LYS A 24 -7.16 1.56 17.45
N VAL A 25 -7.53 2.09 16.28
CA VAL A 25 -7.45 1.34 15.00
C VAL A 25 -6.00 0.97 14.69
N LYS A 26 -5.07 1.93 14.79
CA LYS A 26 -3.67 1.71 14.46
C LYS A 26 -3.00 0.69 15.38
N ASP A 27 -3.12 0.87 16.70
CA ASP A 27 -2.54 -0.06 17.69
C ASP A 27 -3.08 -1.48 17.47
N TYR A 28 -4.40 -1.64 17.36
CA TYR A 28 -5.02 -2.96 17.24
C TYR A 28 -4.64 -3.66 15.93
N PHE A 29 -4.68 -2.94 14.81
CA PHE A 29 -4.32 -3.51 13.52
C PHE A 29 -2.85 -3.91 13.49
N GLU A 30 -1.97 -3.07 14.01
CA GLU A 30 -0.54 -3.34 14.10
C GLU A 30 -0.25 -4.60 14.90
N ASP A 31 -0.74 -4.69 16.13
CA ASP A 31 -0.49 -5.84 17.02
C ASP A 31 -0.92 -7.16 16.36
N ASN A 32 -2.13 -7.19 15.78
CA ASN A 32 -2.66 -8.39 15.11
C ASN A 32 -1.90 -8.70 13.80
N LEU A 33 -1.44 -7.70 13.05
CA LEU A 33 -0.61 -7.91 11.88
C LEU A 33 0.74 -8.56 12.26
N THR A 34 1.34 -8.12 13.37
CA THR A 34 2.61 -8.70 13.86
C THR A 34 2.47 -10.17 14.22
N GLU A 35 1.40 -10.53 14.91
CA GLU A 35 1.11 -11.91 15.32
C GLU A 35 0.81 -12.78 14.10
N ALA A 36 -0.11 -12.32 13.24
CA ALA A 36 -0.57 -13.08 12.07
C ALA A 36 0.56 -13.44 11.11
N LEU A 37 1.57 -12.56 10.98
CA LEU A 37 2.66 -12.71 10.02
C LEU A 37 4.03 -12.99 10.65
N ASN A 38 4.13 -13.11 11.98
CA ASN A 38 5.38 -13.24 12.73
C ASN A 38 6.39 -12.13 12.37
N LEU A 39 5.98 -10.87 12.58
CA LEU A 39 6.75 -9.69 12.23
C LEU A 39 7.34 -9.03 13.47
N THR A 40 8.59 -8.58 13.37
CA THR A 40 9.24 -7.75 14.38
C THR A 40 9.25 -6.30 13.93
N ARG A 41 8.82 -5.37 14.79
CA ARG A 41 8.94 -3.94 14.51
C ARG A 41 10.40 -3.53 14.43
N VAL A 42 10.79 -2.83 13.36
CA VAL A 42 12.13 -2.26 13.19
C VAL A 42 12.07 -0.77 12.90
N SER A 43 13.18 -0.06 13.08
CA SER A 43 13.27 1.37 12.76
C SER A 43 13.49 1.60 11.27
N ALA A 44 12.55 2.29 10.61
CA ALA A 44 12.70 2.74 9.23
C ALA A 44 13.64 3.93 9.07
N PRO A 45 14.37 4.02 7.94
CA PRO A 45 14.92 5.29 7.48
C PRO A 45 13.81 6.17 6.89
N LEU A 46 13.82 7.46 7.23
CA LEU A 46 13.00 8.47 6.56
C LEU A 46 13.60 8.89 5.20
N PHE A 47 14.92 8.73 5.05
CA PHE A 47 15.66 9.13 3.87
C PHE A 47 16.80 8.16 3.58
N VAL A 48 17.15 8.04 2.29
CA VAL A 48 18.26 7.22 1.78
C VAL A 48 19.10 8.05 0.81
N THR A 49 20.34 7.64 0.55
CA THR A 49 21.15 8.28 -0.50
C THR A 49 20.71 7.78 -1.88
N SER A 50 20.67 8.70 -2.85
CA SER A 50 20.09 8.44 -4.18
C SER A 50 20.84 7.40 -5.02
N ASP A 51 22.09 7.09 -4.64
CA ASP A 51 22.99 6.17 -5.34
C ASP A 51 22.84 4.68 -4.93
N THR A 52 22.06 4.37 -3.89
CA THR A 52 21.93 3.00 -3.35
C THR A 52 20.97 2.11 -4.14
N GLY A 53 20.04 2.70 -4.89
CA GLY A 53 18.93 1.99 -5.52
C GLY A 53 17.86 1.50 -4.54
N LEU A 54 17.89 1.98 -3.29
CA LEU A 54 16.94 1.59 -2.24
C LEU A 54 15.60 2.31 -2.30
N ASN A 55 15.58 3.57 -2.76
CA ASN A 55 14.35 4.33 -2.85
C ASN A 55 13.42 3.72 -3.90
N ASP A 56 12.12 3.78 -3.65
CA ASP A 56 11.10 3.34 -4.60
C ASP A 56 10.84 4.42 -5.64
N ASP A 57 11.06 4.07 -6.90
CA ASP A 57 10.87 4.98 -8.01
C ASP A 57 9.41 5.04 -8.47
N LEU A 58 8.49 4.29 -7.84
CA LEU A 58 7.08 4.19 -8.21
C LEU A 58 6.93 3.83 -9.70
N ASN A 59 6.38 4.73 -10.53
CA ASN A 59 6.25 4.54 -11.98
C ASN A 59 7.46 5.08 -12.76
N GLY A 60 8.42 5.69 -12.08
CA GLY A 60 9.64 6.27 -12.66
C GLY A 60 9.49 7.71 -13.14
N ILE A 61 8.35 8.35 -12.87
CA ILE A 61 8.07 9.74 -13.27
C ILE A 61 7.96 10.67 -12.07
N GLU A 62 7.60 10.14 -10.91
CA GLU A 62 7.38 10.86 -9.66
C GLU A 62 8.71 11.32 -9.06
N ARG A 63 8.80 12.59 -8.68
CA ARG A 63 10.04 13.17 -8.15
C ARG A 63 10.09 13.02 -6.63
N PRO A 64 11.17 12.46 -6.05
CA PRO A 64 11.35 12.48 -4.61
C PRO A 64 11.69 13.88 -4.09
N VAL A 65 11.50 14.08 -2.79
CA VAL A 65 12.03 15.24 -2.08
C VAL A 65 13.52 15.00 -1.82
N SER A 66 14.38 15.72 -2.54
CA SER A 66 15.85 15.63 -2.41
C SER A 66 16.42 16.79 -1.59
N PHE A 67 17.52 16.52 -0.86
CA PHE A 67 18.28 17.53 -0.13
C PHE A 67 19.77 17.17 -0.01
N GLY A 68 20.63 18.19 0.15
CA GLY A 68 22.05 18.01 0.40
C GLY A 68 22.36 17.80 1.89
N ILE A 69 23.22 16.83 2.21
CA ILE A 69 23.67 16.60 3.59
C ILE A 69 24.98 17.33 3.84
N LYS A 70 24.93 18.45 4.59
CA LYS A 70 26.10 19.26 4.96
C LYS A 70 27.24 18.42 5.56
N ALA A 71 26.93 17.51 6.48
CA ALA A 71 27.92 16.64 7.13
C ALA A 71 28.60 15.65 6.16
N LEU A 72 28.00 15.40 4.99
CA LEU A 72 28.50 14.52 3.94
C LEU A 72 28.91 15.30 2.69
N LYS A 73 29.34 16.55 2.84
CA LYS A 73 29.80 17.43 1.74
C LYS A 73 28.74 17.58 0.63
N GLU A 74 27.50 17.86 1.04
CA GLU A 74 26.35 18.02 0.14
C GLU A 74 25.99 16.75 -0.65
N ARG A 75 26.37 15.55 -0.15
CA ARG A 75 25.86 14.29 -0.71
C ARG A 75 24.34 14.31 -0.68
N GLU A 76 23.73 14.02 -1.83
CA GLU A 76 22.29 14.03 -1.99
C GLU A 76 21.63 12.86 -1.26
N ALA A 77 20.58 13.17 -0.51
CA ALA A 77 19.65 12.21 0.05
C ALA A 77 18.22 12.54 -0.42
N GLN A 78 17.38 11.51 -0.39
CA GLN A 78 15.99 11.57 -0.80
C GLN A 78 15.11 11.04 0.32
N ILE A 79 14.00 11.73 0.58
CA ILE A 79 12.91 11.17 1.37
C ILE A 79 12.36 9.95 0.61
N VAL A 80 12.11 8.87 1.33
CA VAL A 80 11.63 7.63 0.73
C VAL A 80 10.19 7.80 0.22
N HIS A 81 9.87 7.21 -0.94
CA HIS A 81 8.48 7.06 -1.38
C HIS A 81 7.80 5.82 -0.78
N SER A 82 8.61 4.77 -0.58
CA SER A 82 8.28 3.56 0.17
C SER A 82 9.59 2.85 0.56
N LEU A 83 9.50 1.84 1.43
CA LEU A 83 10.65 1.03 1.83
C LEU A 83 10.67 -0.34 1.13
N ALA A 84 9.97 -0.50 0.01
CA ALA A 84 9.78 -1.77 -0.69
C ALA A 84 11.09 -2.58 -0.87
N LYS A 85 12.17 -1.92 -1.34
CA LYS A 85 13.49 -2.57 -1.51
C LYS A 85 14.30 -2.63 -0.21
N TRP A 86 14.20 -1.59 0.62
CA TRP A 86 14.93 -1.50 1.88
C TRP A 86 14.59 -2.65 2.84
N LYS A 87 13.31 -3.02 2.96
CA LYS A 87 12.88 -4.06 3.90
C LYS A 87 13.55 -5.41 3.61
N ARG A 88 13.69 -5.79 2.35
CA ARG A 88 14.39 -7.02 1.95
C ARG A 88 15.88 -6.99 2.27
N MET A 89 16.54 -5.84 2.10
CA MET A 89 17.93 -5.65 2.56
C MET A 89 18.05 -5.69 4.08
N ALA A 90 17.11 -5.10 4.80
CA ALA A 90 17.08 -5.09 6.26
C ALA A 90 16.96 -6.51 6.82
N LEU A 91 16.06 -7.35 6.28
CA LEU A 91 15.93 -8.75 6.66
C LEU A 91 17.26 -9.51 6.55
N HIS A 92 17.97 -9.33 5.43
CA HIS A 92 19.30 -9.92 5.22
C HIS A 92 20.32 -9.40 6.23
N ARG A 93 20.44 -8.08 6.35
CA ARG A 93 21.45 -7.41 7.19
C ARG A 93 21.27 -7.70 8.68
N TYR A 94 20.03 -7.80 9.14
CA TYR A 94 19.71 -8.02 10.56
C TYR A 94 19.65 -9.51 10.92
N GLY A 95 19.80 -10.39 9.93
CA GLY A 95 19.96 -11.82 10.17
C GLY A 95 18.67 -12.57 10.49
N PHE A 96 17.52 -12.05 10.07
CA PHE A 96 16.20 -12.70 10.17
C PHE A 96 16.22 -14.10 9.55
N LYS A 97 15.40 -14.99 10.09
CA LYS A 97 15.32 -16.40 9.68
C LYS A 97 14.03 -16.68 8.91
N LYS A 98 13.98 -17.89 8.34
CA LYS A 98 12.81 -18.40 7.64
C LYS A 98 11.56 -18.23 8.49
N GLY A 99 10.51 -17.69 7.88
CA GLY A 99 9.22 -17.51 8.55
C GLY A 99 9.21 -16.36 9.56
N GLU A 100 10.30 -15.60 9.71
CA GLU A 100 10.30 -14.31 10.40
C GLU A 100 10.16 -13.19 9.37
N GLY A 101 9.64 -12.06 9.82
CA GLY A 101 9.58 -10.85 9.02
C GLY A 101 9.75 -9.62 9.87
N LEU A 102 9.70 -8.47 9.22
CA LEU A 102 9.72 -7.17 9.84
C LEU A 102 8.55 -6.32 9.37
N TYR A 103 8.19 -5.32 10.16
CA TYR A 103 7.41 -4.19 9.69
C TYR A 103 7.96 -2.89 10.27
N THR A 104 7.53 -1.78 9.68
CA THR A 104 7.86 -0.45 10.17
C THR A 104 6.71 0.51 9.89
N ASP A 105 6.61 1.54 10.73
CA ASP A 105 5.85 2.74 10.46
C ASP A 105 6.61 3.57 9.43
N MET A 106 6.18 3.47 8.17
CA MET A 106 6.77 4.22 7.07
C MET A 106 6.00 5.52 6.89
N ASN A 107 6.74 6.61 6.76
CA ASN A 107 6.21 7.92 6.43
C ASN A 107 6.94 8.43 5.19
N ALA A 108 6.19 8.87 4.19
CA ALA A 108 6.69 9.35 2.91
C ALA A 108 6.02 10.68 2.53
N ILE A 109 6.71 11.41 1.65
CA ILE A 109 6.17 12.60 0.99
C ILE A 109 6.09 12.33 -0.51
N ARG A 110 4.87 12.18 -1.04
CA ARG A 110 4.57 12.06 -2.47
C ARG A 110 4.18 13.43 -3.03
N ARG A 111 5.20 14.24 -3.33
CA ARG A 111 5.02 15.65 -3.73
C ARG A 111 4.34 15.88 -5.07
N ASP A 112 4.24 14.84 -5.90
CA ASP A 112 3.65 14.90 -7.24
C ASP A 112 2.27 14.21 -7.28
N GLU A 113 1.66 13.97 -6.12
CA GLU A 113 0.34 13.35 -5.98
C GLU A 113 -0.80 14.34 -6.26
N ASP A 114 -1.82 13.89 -7.00
CA ASP A 114 -3.07 14.64 -7.15
C ASP A 114 -3.93 14.46 -5.90
N LEU A 115 -4.28 15.56 -5.22
CA LEU A 115 -5.02 15.52 -3.96
C LEU A 115 -6.52 15.32 -4.17
N ASP A 116 -7.09 14.36 -3.44
CA ASP A 116 -8.53 14.10 -3.42
C ASP A 116 -8.97 13.44 -2.10
N ASN A 117 -10.20 12.96 -2.04
CA ASN A 117 -10.75 12.30 -0.85
C ASN A 117 -9.84 11.21 -0.25
N ILE A 118 -9.02 10.52 -1.05
CA ILE A 118 -8.23 9.33 -0.64
C ILE A 118 -6.73 9.46 -0.91
N HIS A 119 -6.29 10.58 -1.50
CA HIS A 119 -4.90 10.85 -1.87
C HIS A 119 -4.38 12.10 -1.15
N SER A 120 -3.21 11.96 -0.53
CA SER A 120 -2.50 12.98 0.24
C SER A 120 -1.03 12.97 -0.14
N ILE A 121 -0.38 14.13 -0.09
CA ILE A 121 1.08 14.21 -0.23
C ILE A 121 1.79 13.49 0.94
N TYR A 122 1.14 13.38 2.10
CA TYR A 122 1.66 12.61 3.23
C TYR A 122 1.13 11.17 3.12
N VAL A 123 2.04 10.21 3.06
CA VAL A 123 1.70 8.79 2.98
C VAL A 123 2.26 8.06 4.19
N ASP A 124 1.39 7.39 4.94
CA ASP A 124 1.75 6.53 6.06
C ASP A 124 1.39 5.07 5.79
N GLN A 125 2.31 4.15 6.06
CA GLN A 125 2.09 2.72 5.84
C GLN A 125 2.67 1.86 6.96
N TRP A 126 1.98 0.77 7.27
CA TRP A 126 2.66 -0.43 7.80
C TRP A 126 3.36 -1.11 6.64
N ASP A 127 4.66 -0.86 6.55
CA ASP A 127 5.48 -1.37 5.48
C ASP A 127 6.17 -2.64 5.98
N TRP A 128 5.75 -3.81 5.47
CA TRP A 128 6.14 -5.11 6.01
C TRP A 128 6.79 -6.03 4.97
N GLU A 129 7.59 -6.99 5.45
CA GLU A 129 8.33 -7.94 4.62
C GLU A 129 8.62 -9.22 5.42
N LYS A 130 8.49 -10.39 4.79
CA LYS A 130 8.63 -11.70 5.44
C LYS A 130 9.49 -12.63 4.59
N ILE A 131 10.41 -13.36 5.24
CA ILE A 131 11.23 -14.38 4.57
C ILE A 131 10.38 -15.61 4.28
N ILE A 132 10.39 -16.03 3.02
CA ILE A 132 9.79 -17.27 2.53
C ILE A 132 10.87 -18.16 1.89
N LEU A 133 10.53 -19.43 1.70
CA LEU A 133 11.33 -20.35 0.91
C LEU A 133 11.16 -20.10 -0.58
N LYS A 134 12.11 -20.61 -1.37
CA LYS A 134 12.07 -20.51 -2.84
C LYS A 134 10.86 -21.27 -3.41
N GLU A 135 10.56 -22.44 -2.86
CA GLU A 135 9.43 -23.29 -3.21
C GLU A 135 8.07 -22.71 -2.79
N GLU A 136 8.07 -21.76 -1.84
CA GLU A 136 6.88 -21.00 -1.43
C GLU A 136 6.56 -19.84 -2.40
N ARG A 137 7.35 -19.64 -3.47
CA ARG A 137 7.04 -18.67 -4.53
C ARG A 137 5.94 -19.17 -5.47
N ASN A 138 4.73 -19.24 -4.95
CA ASN A 138 3.55 -19.73 -5.66
C ASN A 138 2.28 -18.97 -5.26
N ILE A 139 1.23 -19.14 -6.05
CA ILE A 139 -0.03 -18.42 -5.89
C ILE A 139 -0.76 -18.83 -4.60
N GLU A 140 -0.59 -20.08 -4.15
CA GLU A 140 -1.18 -20.60 -2.91
C GLU A 140 -0.63 -19.86 -1.68
N THR A 141 0.68 -19.61 -1.65
CA THR A 141 1.35 -18.86 -0.59
C THR A 141 0.87 -17.41 -0.57
N LEU A 142 0.79 -16.76 -1.73
CA LEU A 142 0.26 -15.40 -1.84
C LEU A 142 -1.17 -15.34 -1.27
N LYS A 143 -2.07 -16.20 -1.74
CA LYS A 143 -3.46 -16.24 -1.28
C LYS A 143 -3.58 -16.55 0.21
N LYS A 144 -2.74 -17.44 0.75
CA LYS A 144 -2.72 -17.76 2.18
C LYS A 144 -2.36 -16.54 3.03
N ILE A 145 -1.36 -15.77 2.61
CA ILE A 145 -0.91 -14.58 3.35
C ILE A 145 -1.97 -13.47 3.25
N VAL A 146 -2.55 -13.26 2.07
CA VAL A 146 -3.68 -12.32 1.88
C VAL A 146 -4.85 -12.68 2.79
N LYS A 147 -5.23 -13.96 2.89
CA LYS A 147 -6.29 -14.40 3.83
C LYS A 147 -5.95 -14.11 5.29
N SER A 148 -4.68 -14.24 5.66
CA SER A 148 -4.21 -13.94 7.02
C SER A 148 -4.32 -12.44 7.32
N ILE A 149 -3.90 -11.59 6.39
CA ILE A 149 -4.05 -10.13 6.50
C ILE A 149 -5.54 -9.74 6.50
N TYR A 150 -6.36 -10.37 5.66
CA TYR A 150 -7.80 -10.11 5.64
C TYR A 150 -8.50 -10.46 6.96
N LYS A 151 -8.03 -11.51 7.66
CA LYS A 151 -8.50 -11.82 9.01
C LYS A 151 -8.22 -10.67 9.99
N VAL A 152 -7.03 -10.06 9.91
CA VAL A 152 -6.66 -8.88 10.72
C VAL A 152 -7.58 -7.69 10.43
N PHE A 153 -7.94 -7.45 9.16
CA PHE A 153 -8.95 -6.44 8.80
C PHE A 153 -10.31 -6.71 9.44
N LYS A 154 -10.80 -7.96 9.36
CA LYS A 154 -12.06 -8.40 9.96
C LYS A 154 -12.07 -8.21 11.48
N GLU A 155 -11.01 -8.63 12.16
CA GLU A 155 -10.85 -8.49 13.61
C GLU A 155 -10.79 -7.01 14.03
N THR A 156 -10.13 -6.17 13.23
CA THR A 156 -10.09 -4.72 13.46
C THR A 156 -11.47 -4.08 13.29
N GLU A 157 -12.26 -4.53 12.29
CA GLU A 157 -13.64 -4.08 12.13
C GLU A 157 -14.50 -4.44 13.33
N GLU A 158 -14.36 -5.67 13.83
CA GLU A 158 -15.10 -6.15 15.00
C GLU A 158 -14.74 -5.37 16.26
N TYR A 159 -13.45 -5.12 16.47
CA TYR A 159 -12.96 -4.32 17.58
C TYR A 159 -13.47 -2.88 17.53
N ILE A 160 -13.32 -2.18 16.40
CA ILE A 160 -13.71 -0.76 16.35
C ILE A 160 -15.23 -0.57 16.42
N CYS A 161 -16.03 -1.50 15.87
CA CYS A 161 -17.49 -1.45 15.99
C CYS A 161 -17.99 -1.79 17.40
N SER A 162 -17.22 -2.53 18.21
CA SER A 162 -17.58 -2.77 19.61
C SER A 162 -17.27 -1.54 20.49
N GLU A 163 -16.22 -0.78 20.14
CA GLU A 163 -15.85 0.47 20.82
C GLU A 163 -16.78 1.65 20.47
N TYR A 164 -17.33 1.67 19.25
CA TYR A 164 -18.18 2.76 18.75
C TYR A 164 -19.48 2.24 18.14
N ALA A 165 -20.57 2.31 18.90
CA ALA A 165 -21.89 1.82 18.48
C ALA A 165 -22.49 2.52 17.24
N SER A 166 -21.95 3.66 16.84
CA SER A 166 -22.32 4.37 15.60
C SER A 166 -21.74 3.73 14.34
N LEU A 167 -20.76 2.84 14.47
CA LEU A 167 -20.11 2.14 13.37
C LEU A 167 -20.74 0.76 13.17
N ASN A 168 -20.90 0.36 11.89
CA ASN A 168 -21.47 -0.93 11.52
C ASN A 168 -20.48 -1.74 10.69
N LYS A 169 -20.49 -3.05 10.86
CA LYS A 169 -19.66 -3.99 10.09
C LYS A 169 -20.13 -4.05 8.63
N ILE A 170 -19.21 -3.93 7.68
CA ILE A 170 -19.50 -3.95 6.24
C ILE A 170 -18.58 -4.90 5.46
N LEU A 171 -17.52 -5.43 6.07
CA LEU A 171 -16.66 -6.41 5.40
C LEU A 171 -17.36 -7.76 5.23
N PRO A 172 -17.27 -8.38 4.05
CA PRO A 172 -17.79 -9.73 3.83
C PRO A 172 -16.98 -10.76 4.61
N GLU A 173 -17.49 -11.99 4.72
CA GLU A 173 -16.79 -13.04 5.46
C GLU A 173 -15.47 -13.46 4.80
N GLU A 174 -15.42 -13.47 3.47
CA GLU A 174 -14.25 -13.86 2.70
C GLU A 174 -13.85 -12.79 1.68
N ILE A 175 -12.54 -12.65 1.45
CA ILE A 175 -11.99 -11.84 0.36
C ILE A 175 -12.05 -12.61 -0.96
N PHE A 176 -12.54 -11.95 -2.02
CA PHE A 176 -12.64 -12.53 -3.35
C PHE A 176 -11.33 -12.38 -4.12
N PHE A 177 -10.89 -13.44 -4.82
CA PHE A 177 -9.65 -13.42 -5.60
C PHE A 177 -9.97 -13.37 -7.09
N ILE A 178 -9.38 -12.42 -7.82
CA ILE A 178 -9.51 -12.30 -9.27
C ILE A 178 -8.23 -11.74 -9.86
N THR A 179 -7.86 -12.17 -11.06
CA THR A 179 -6.73 -11.58 -11.80
C THR A 179 -7.17 -10.35 -12.60
N THR A 180 -6.24 -9.46 -12.88
CA THR A 180 -6.44 -8.31 -13.80
C THR A 180 -6.97 -8.74 -15.17
N GLN A 181 -6.53 -9.89 -15.70
CA GLN A 181 -7.03 -10.40 -16.98
C GLN A 181 -8.46 -10.93 -16.88
N GLU A 182 -8.80 -11.71 -15.85
CA GLU A 182 -10.18 -12.15 -15.64
C GLU A 182 -11.12 -10.95 -15.46
N LEU A 183 -10.66 -9.92 -14.77
CA LEU A 183 -11.41 -8.68 -14.58
C LEU A 183 -11.61 -7.92 -15.90
N GLU A 184 -10.59 -7.86 -16.77
CA GLU A 184 -10.72 -7.33 -18.13
C GLU A 184 -11.71 -8.13 -18.98
N ASP A 185 -11.61 -9.47 -18.93
CA ASP A 185 -12.49 -10.37 -19.69
C ASP A 185 -13.96 -10.23 -19.23
N MET A 186 -14.21 -9.99 -17.94
CA MET A 186 -15.56 -9.75 -17.36
C MET A 186 -16.16 -8.39 -17.75
N TYR A 187 -15.32 -7.36 -17.89
CA TYR A 187 -15.76 -5.98 -18.11
C TYR A 187 -14.97 -5.30 -19.24
N PRO A 188 -15.04 -5.82 -20.48
CA PRO A 188 -14.13 -5.42 -21.56
C PRO A 188 -14.33 -3.98 -22.07
N LYS A 189 -15.45 -3.34 -21.70
CA LYS A 189 -15.79 -1.96 -22.10
C LYS A 189 -15.45 -0.91 -21.04
N LEU A 190 -15.00 -1.33 -19.86
CA LEU A 190 -14.70 -0.44 -18.74
C LEU A 190 -13.20 -0.17 -18.63
N THR A 191 -12.84 1.03 -18.18
CA THR A 191 -11.47 1.38 -17.77
C THR A 191 -11.04 0.56 -16.55
N SER A 192 -9.73 0.43 -16.28
CA SER A 192 -9.24 -0.37 -15.15
C SER A 192 -9.86 0.02 -13.80
N LYS A 193 -9.99 1.33 -13.53
CA LYS A 193 -10.63 1.83 -12.29
C LYS A 193 -12.14 1.59 -12.25
N GLU A 194 -12.85 1.73 -13.36
CA GLU A 194 -14.28 1.36 -13.43
C GLU A 194 -14.49 -0.15 -13.19
N ARG A 195 -13.56 -1.00 -13.66
CA ARG A 195 -13.59 -2.44 -13.39
C ARG A 195 -13.40 -2.73 -11.90
N GLU A 196 -12.43 -2.09 -11.26
CA GLU A 196 -12.22 -2.18 -9.81
C GLU A 196 -13.48 -1.80 -9.04
N HIS A 197 -14.13 -0.69 -9.41
CA HIS A 197 -15.38 -0.26 -8.80
C HIS A 197 -16.51 -1.27 -9.00
N ALA A 198 -16.68 -1.82 -10.21
CA ALA A 198 -17.70 -2.80 -10.51
C ALA A 198 -17.54 -4.08 -9.66
N ILE A 199 -16.33 -4.66 -9.63
CA ILE A 199 -16.08 -5.89 -8.88
C ILE A 199 -16.15 -5.68 -7.37
N CYS A 200 -15.63 -4.55 -6.86
CA CYS A 200 -15.72 -4.24 -5.42
C CYS A 200 -17.17 -4.00 -5.02
N LYS A 201 -17.98 -3.31 -5.84
CA LYS A 201 -19.39 -3.09 -5.54
C LYS A 201 -20.16 -4.40 -5.37
N GLU A 202 -19.83 -5.43 -6.15
CA GLU A 202 -20.40 -6.77 -6.05
C GLU A 202 -19.85 -7.57 -4.87
N LYS A 203 -18.51 -7.70 -4.78
CA LYS A 203 -17.83 -8.63 -3.86
C LYS A 203 -17.46 -8.03 -2.51
N LYS A 204 -17.52 -6.70 -2.38
CA LYS A 204 -17.18 -5.88 -1.21
C LYS A 204 -15.71 -5.91 -0.76
N ALA A 205 -15.03 -7.05 -0.85
CA ALA A 205 -13.59 -7.17 -0.61
C ALA A 205 -12.95 -8.03 -1.70
N VAL A 206 -11.92 -7.50 -2.35
CA VAL A 206 -11.25 -8.14 -3.49
C VAL A 206 -9.74 -8.07 -3.32
N PHE A 207 -9.05 -9.17 -3.60
CA PHE A 207 -7.63 -9.17 -3.88
C PHE A 207 -7.44 -9.28 -5.40
N LEU A 208 -7.04 -8.17 -6.01
CA LEU A 208 -6.84 -8.06 -7.46
C LEU A 208 -5.40 -8.45 -7.80
N MET A 209 -5.23 -9.61 -8.42
CA MET A 209 -3.92 -10.23 -8.65
C MET A 209 -3.32 -9.87 -10.00
N GLN A 210 -2.00 -9.93 -10.08
CA GLN A 210 -1.18 -9.79 -11.28
C GLN A 210 -1.21 -8.38 -11.90
N ILE A 211 -0.76 -7.39 -11.14
CA ILE A 211 -0.73 -5.98 -11.55
C ILE A 211 0.68 -5.61 -12.03
N GLY A 212 0.76 -4.96 -13.19
CA GLY A 212 1.99 -4.44 -13.81
C GLY A 212 2.26 -4.98 -15.22
N GLY A 213 1.86 -6.21 -15.50
CA GLY A 213 1.96 -6.82 -16.84
C GLY A 213 0.96 -6.23 -17.84
N ARG A 214 1.28 -6.31 -19.15
CA ARG A 214 0.30 -6.02 -20.23
C ARG A 214 -0.74 -7.14 -20.29
N LEU A 215 -2.00 -6.76 -20.45
CA LEU A 215 -3.14 -7.65 -20.64
C LEU A 215 -3.32 -7.99 -22.13
N LYS A 216 -4.32 -8.82 -22.46
CA LYS A 216 -4.67 -9.19 -23.85
C LYS A 216 -5.01 -7.96 -24.70
N SER A 217 -5.57 -6.91 -24.09
CA SER A 217 -5.83 -5.63 -24.76
C SER A 217 -4.55 -4.91 -25.23
N GLY A 218 -3.38 -5.31 -24.73
CA GLY A 218 -2.11 -4.62 -24.92
C GLY A 218 -1.83 -3.58 -23.84
N GLU A 219 -2.85 -3.17 -23.07
CA GLU A 219 -2.72 -2.19 -21.99
C GLU A 219 -2.41 -2.85 -20.65
N ARG A 220 -1.81 -2.10 -19.73
CA ARG A 220 -1.64 -2.55 -18.33
C ARG A 220 -2.90 -2.24 -17.54
N HIS A 221 -3.20 -3.04 -16.52
CA HIS A 221 -4.26 -2.69 -15.56
C HIS A 221 -3.89 -1.43 -14.77
N ASP A 222 -2.69 -1.42 -14.21
CA ASP A 222 -2.08 -0.29 -13.52
C ASP A 222 -0.54 -0.37 -13.61
N GLY A 223 0.13 0.73 -13.27
CA GLY A 223 1.58 0.80 -13.16
C GLY A 223 2.12 -0.05 -12.01
N ARG A 224 3.34 -0.58 -12.19
CA ARG A 224 4.06 -1.27 -11.12
C ARG A 224 5.56 -1.23 -11.39
N ALA A 225 6.36 -0.98 -10.35
CA ALA A 225 7.80 -1.00 -10.49
C ALA A 225 8.29 -2.41 -10.85
N PRO A 226 9.37 -2.53 -11.64
CA PRO A 226 9.87 -3.82 -12.12
C PRO A 226 10.77 -4.57 -11.12
N ASP A 227 11.14 -3.95 -10.00
CA ASP A 227 12.31 -4.34 -9.21
C ASP A 227 12.05 -4.78 -7.77
N TYR A 228 10.78 -4.87 -7.34
CA TYR A 228 10.44 -5.49 -6.06
C TYR A 228 9.37 -6.58 -6.18
N ASP A 229 8.26 -6.38 -6.89
CA ASP A 229 7.19 -7.38 -7.01
C ASP A 229 7.29 -8.22 -8.29
N ASP A 230 7.08 -9.53 -8.16
CA ASP A 230 6.80 -10.38 -9.33
C ASP A 230 5.37 -10.09 -9.80
N TRP A 231 5.20 -9.53 -10.99
CA TRP A 231 3.90 -9.13 -11.54
C TRP A 231 2.95 -10.31 -11.78
N ASN A 232 3.39 -11.56 -11.63
CA ASN A 232 2.52 -12.74 -11.67
C ASN A 232 2.11 -13.22 -10.27
N LEU A 233 2.75 -12.70 -9.22
CA LEU A 233 2.56 -13.11 -7.82
C LEU A 233 2.39 -11.89 -6.89
N ASN A 234 1.74 -10.84 -7.37
CA ASN A 234 1.38 -9.66 -6.60
C ASN A 234 -0.12 -9.35 -6.70
N GLY A 235 -0.55 -8.31 -6.00
CA GLY A 235 -1.88 -7.76 -6.12
C GLY A 235 -2.19 -6.71 -5.08
N ASP A 236 -3.38 -6.13 -5.23
CA ASP A 236 -3.88 -5.07 -4.36
C ASP A 236 -5.12 -5.54 -3.58
N ILE A 237 -5.23 -5.14 -2.31
CA ILE A 237 -6.43 -5.35 -1.48
C ILE A 237 -7.35 -4.13 -1.68
N LEU A 238 -8.49 -4.37 -2.30
CA LEU A 238 -9.49 -3.36 -2.65
C LEU A 238 -10.80 -3.64 -1.91
N PHE A 239 -11.31 -2.66 -1.17
CA PHE A 239 -12.62 -2.75 -0.52
C PHE A 239 -13.62 -1.79 -1.15
N TRP A 240 -14.89 -2.20 -1.23
CA TRP A 240 -15.96 -1.25 -1.54
C TRP A 240 -16.13 -0.29 -0.38
N TYR A 241 -15.98 1.01 -0.66
CA TYR A 241 -16.15 2.05 0.31
C TYR A 241 -17.50 2.76 0.13
N PRO A 242 -18.52 2.43 0.94
CA PRO A 242 -19.89 2.89 0.72
C PRO A 242 -20.08 4.39 0.97
N VAL A 243 -19.20 5.03 1.74
CA VAL A 243 -19.28 6.48 1.97
C VAL A 243 -19.08 7.23 0.65
N LEU A 244 -18.05 6.87 -0.11
CA LEU A 244 -17.73 7.53 -1.39
C LEU A 244 -18.25 6.79 -2.62
N ASN A 245 -18.78 5.58 -2.46
CA ASN A 245 -19.20 4.69 -3.55
C ASN A 245 -18.07 4.36 -4.55
N ILE A 246 -16.90 4.02 -4.03
CA ILE A 246 -15.70 3.67 -4.82
C ILE A 246 -15.09 2.35 -4.37
N ALA A 247 -14.22 1.77 -5.20
CA ALA A 247 -13.20 0.85 -4.71
C ALA A 247 -12.08 1.64 -4.04
N LEU A 248 -11.78 1.33 -2.78
CA LEU A 248 -10.70 1.90 -2.01
C LEU A 248 -9.57 0.87 -1.87
N GLU A 249 -8.40 1.22 -2.38
CA GLU A 249 -7.18 0.42 -2.23
C GLU A 249 -6.56 0.64 -0.85
N LEU A 250 -6.43 -0.43 -0.07
CA LEU A 250 -5.86 -0.38 1.28
C LEU A 250 -4.45 -0.95 1.37
N SER A 251 -4.07 -1.82 0.45
CA SER A 251 -2.76 -2.45 0.43
C SER A 251 -2.33 -2.83 -0.97
N SER A 252 -1.03 -2.73 -1.20
CA SER A 252 -0.35 -3.35 -2.33
C SER A 252 0.73 -4.28 -1.82
N MET A 253 0.75 -5.53 -2.32
CA MET A 253 1.63 -6.56 -1.82
C MET A 253 1.95 -7.64 -2.86
N GLY A 254 3.05 -8.36 -2.65
CA GLY A 254 3.43 -9.42 -3.56
C GLY A 254 4.60 -10.24 -3.08
N ILE A 255 4.71 -11.42 -3.68
CA ILE A 255 5.93 -12.22 -3.62
C ILE A 255 6.98 -11.49 -4.44
N ARG A 256 8.14 -11.27 -3.83
CA ARG A 256 9.17 -10.46 -4.45
C ARG A 256 9.79 -11.15 -5.65
N VAL A 257 10.31 -10.35 -6.57
CA VAL A 257 11.08 -10.81 -7.72
C VAL A 257 12.22 -11.74 -7.27
N ASP A 258 12.42 -12.83 -8.00
CA ASP A 258 13.67 -13.58 -7.95
C ASP A 258 14.65 -13.05 -8.99
N GLU A 259 15.78 -13.73 -9.14
CA GLU A 259 16.85 -13.32 -10.06
C GLU A 259 16.33 -13.27 -11.51
N LYS A 260 15.59 -14.30 -11.93
CA LYS A 260 15.08 -14.43 -13.30
C LYS A 260 13.96 -13.43 -13.60
N THR A 261 13.02 -13.28 -12.69
CA THR A 261 11.92 -12.33 -12.80
C THR A 261 12.48 -10.91 -12.82
N LEU A 262 13.46 -10.58 -11.97
CA LEU A 262 14.07 -9.25 -11.98
C LEU A 262 14.68 -8.92 -13.34
N GLU A 263 15.50 -9.81 -13.91
CA GLU A 263 16.10 -9.59 -15.24
C GLU A 263 15.03 -9.33 -16.31
N LYS A 264 14.01 -10.19 -16.34
CA LYS A 264 12.92 -10.11 -17.30
C LYS A 264 12.13 -8.81 -17.15
N GLN A 265 11.71 -8.45 -15.94
CA GLN A 265 10.88 -7.27 -15.69
C GLN A 265 11.65 -5.97 -15.95
N LEU A 266 12.94 -5.90 -15.59
CA LEU A 266 13.78 -4.74 -15.91
C LEU A 266 13.85 -4.50 -17.41
N SER A 267 14.06 -5.54 -18.23
CA SER A 267 14.10 -5.38 -19.69
C SER A 267 12.73 -5.02 -20.26
N ILE A 268 11.63 -5.60 -19.77
CA ILE A 268 10.27 -5.21 -20.17
C ILE A 268 9.99 -3.74 -19.84
N ALA A 269 10.47 -3.25 -18.71
CA ALA A 269 10.32 -1.86 -18.27
C ALA A 269 11.42 -0.93 -18.81
N SER A 270 12.33 -1.41 -19.66
CA SER A 270 13.47 -0.61 -20.18
C SER A 270 14.31 0.05 -19.08
N CYS A 271 14.48 -0.66 -17.97
CA CYS A 271 15.18 -0.22 -16.75
C CYS A 271 16.51 -0.97 -16.52
N ASP A 272 17.15 -1.48 -17.58
CA ASP A 272 18.35 -2.33 -17.47
C ASP A 272 19.53 -1.64 -16.73
N HIS A 273 19.60 -0.31 -16.74
CA HIS A 273 20.62 0.44 -15.99
C HIS A 273 20.59 0.14 -14.48
N LYS A 274 19.43 -0.21 -13.91
CA LYS A 274 19.26 -0.54 -12.49
C LYS A 274 20.05 -1.77 -12.06
N ARG A 275 20.40 -2.67 -12.98
CA ARG A 275 21.24 -3.87 -12.70
C ARG A 275 22.60 -3.50 -12.10
N SER A 276 23.07 -2.28 -12.30
CA SER A 276 24.34 -1.79 -11.78
C SER A 276 24.28 -1.30 -10.32
N LEU A 277 23.08 -1.08 -9.77
CA LEU A 277 22.86 -0.60 -8.41
C LEU A 277 23.09 -1.71 -7.38
N GLU A 278 23.43 -1.33 -6.15
CA GLU A 278 23.85 -2.26 -5.09
C GLU A 278 22.78 -3.31 -4.79
N PHE A 279 21.53 -2.86 -4.55
CA PHE A 279 20.40 -3.75 -4.27
C PHE A 279 20.22 -4.81 -5.37
N HIS A 280 20.17 -4.37 -6.63
CA HIS A 280 19.91 -5.24 -7.77
C HIS A 280 21.06 -6.22 -8.00
N LYS A 281 22.32 -5.81 -7.83
CA LYS A 281 23.48 -6.71 -7.88
C LYS A 281 23.38 -7.80 -6.82
N MET A 282 23.12 -7.44 -5.57
CA MET A 282 22.99 -8.41 -4.48
C MET A 282 21.86 -9.41 -4.74
N LEU A 283 20.74 -8.95 -5.30
CA LEU A 283 19.62 -9.82 -5.66
C LEU A 283 20.01 -10.80 -6.78
N LEU A 284 20.57 -10.30 -7.89
CA LEU A 284 20.98 -11.11 -9.04
C LEU A 284 22.07 -12.14 -8.70
N GLU A 285 22.93 -11.82 -7.72
CA GLU A 285 23.95 -12.73 -7.19
C GLU A 285 23.39 -13.74 -6.16
N GLY A 286 22.08 -13.72 -5.88
CA GLY A 286 21.43 -14.65 -4.95
C GLY A 286 21.79 -14.41 -3.47
N LYS A 287 22.25 -13.20 -3.10
CA LYS A 287 22.66 -12.86 -1.73
C LYS A 287 21.47 -12.50 -0.83
N LEU A 288 20.37 -12.02 -1.41
CA LEU A 288 19.19 -11.60 -0.67
C LEU A 288 18.18 -12.76 -0.51
N PRO A 289 17.47 -12.86 0.64
CA PRO A 289 16.48 -13.91 0.86
C PRO A 289 15.29 -13.79 -0.09
N TYR A 290 14.58 -14.90 -0.34
CA TYR A 290 13.25 -14.85 -0.96
C TYR A 290 12.25 -14.30 0.05
N THR A 291 11.39 -13.41 -0.41
CA THR A 291 10.51 -12.64 0.47
C THR A 291 9.14 -12.42 -0.16
N ILE A 292 8.17 -12.14 0.70
CA ILE A 292 6.87 -11.57 0.37
C ILE A 292 6.68 -10.35 1.26
N GLY A 293 6.12 -9.27 0.72
CA GLY A 293 5.88 -8.07 1.50
C GLY A 293 4.84 -7.18 0.86
N GLY A 294 4.57 -6.06 1.52
CA GLY A 294 3.62 -5.08 1.05
C GLY A 294 3.62 -3.82 1.91
N GLY A 295 2.85 -2.84 1.45
CA GLY A 295 2.49 -1.66 2.21
C GLY A 295 1.00 -1.68 2.50
N ILE A 296 0.61 -1.31 3.73
CA ILE A 296 -0.78 -1.17 4.13
C ILE A 296 -0.99 0.28 4.61
N GLY A 297 -1.84 1.05 3.94
CA GLY A 297 -2.02 2.48 4.21
C GLY A 297 -2.71 2.74 5.55
N GLN A 298 -2.01 3.33 6.52
CA GLN A 298 -2.56 3.48 7.87
C GLN A 298 -3.73 4.48 7.88
N SER A 299 -3.58 5.63 7.23
CA SER A 299 -4.64 6.63 7.12
C SER A 299 -5.82 6.12 6.29
N ARG A 300 -5.58 5.38 5.21
CA ARG A 300 -6.68 4.77 4.42
C ARG A 300 -7.49 3.76 5.23
N ILE A 301 -6.82 2.97 6.08
CA ILE A 301 -7.48 2.06 7.02
C ILE A 301 -8.32 2.82 8.05
N CYS A 302 -7.77 3.87 8.64
CA CYS A 302 -8.50 4.71 9.59
C CYS A 302 -9.72 5.35 8.93
N MET A 303 -9.54 5.92 7.74
CA MET A 303 -10.62 6.51 6.94
C MET A 303 -11.72 5.49 6.68
N TYR A 304 -11.35 4.27 6.25
CA TYR A 304 -12.30 3.20 6.00
C TYR A 304 -13.09 2.83 7.26
N PHE A 305 -12.41 2.46 8.34
CA PHE A 305 -13.05 1.96 9.56
C PHE A 305 -13.85 3.02 10.32
N LEU A 306 -13.38 4.26 10.33
CA LEU A 306 -14.06 5.38 10.98
C LEU A 306 -15.10 6.06 10.06
N ARG A 307 -15.30 5.51 8.85
CA ARG A 307 -16.30 5.96 7.86
C ARG A 307 -16.13 7.44 7.50
N LYS A 308 -14.90 7.90 7.30
CA LYS A 308 -14.54 9.30 7.00
C LYS A 308 -14.64 9.60 5.51
N ALA A 309 -15.24 10.72 5.13
CA ALA A 309 -15.41 11.10 3.73
C ALA A 309 -14.12 11.60 3.10
N HIS A 310 -13.18 12.09 3.91
CA HIS A 310 -11.90 12.60 3.44
C HIS A 310 -10.74 12.06 4.29
N ILE A 311 -9.63 11.68 3.65
CA ILE A 311 -8.45 11.13 4.34
C ILE A 311 -7.84 12.15 5.31
N GLY A 312 -7.99 13.44 5.02
CA GLY A 312 -7.56 14.53 5.91
C GLY A 312 -8.31 14.60 7.25
N GLU A 313 -9.44 13.91 7.41
CA GLU A 313 -10.10 13.76 8.72
C GLU A 313 -9.35 12.80 9.66
N VAL A 314 -8.43 12.01 9.12
CA VAL A 314 -7.62 11.04 9.88
C VAL A 314 -6.12 11.23 9.71
N GLN A 315 -5.74 12.31 9.02
CA GLN A 315 -4.36 12.61 8.69
C GLN A 315 -4.14 14.13 8.58
N ALA A 316 -3.25 14.67 9.43
CA ALA A 316 -2.80 16.05 9.31
C ALA A 316 -1.85 16.19 8.10
N SER A 317 -2.26 16.95 7.09
CA SER A 317 -1.54 17.16 5.82
C SER A 317 -1.80 18.57 5.27
N LEU A 318 -1.23 18.89 4.11
CA LEU A 318 -1.47 20.14 3.41
C LEU A 318 -2.52 19.95 2.33
N TRP A 319 -3.52 20.83 2.31
CA TRP A 319 -4.64 20.82 1.37
C TRP A 319 -4.76 22.17 0.67
N GLY A 320 -5.28 22.16 -0.56
CA GLY A 320 -5.57 23.40 -1.28
C GLY A 320 -6.76 24.15 -0.67
N GLU A 321 -6.83 25.47 -0.90
CA GLU A 321 -7.93 26.32 -0.39
C GLU A 321 -9.32 25.81 -0.80
N GLU A 322 -9.44 25.26 -2.01
CA GLU A 322 -10.69 24.68 -2.51
C GLU A 322 -11.13 23.45 -1.70
N ILE A 323 -10.20 22.57 -1.32
CA ILE A 323 -10.50 21.38 -0.50
C ILE A 323 -10.95 21.82 0.89
N HIS A 324 -10.25 22.80 1.50
CA HIS A 324 -10.67 23.38 2.77
C HIS A 324 -12.10 23.93 2.69
N LYS A 325 -12.41 24.72 1.66
CA LYS A 325 -13.74 25.29 1.47
C LYS A 325 -14.82 24.21 1.31
N ILE A 326 -14.59 23.18 0.48
CA ILE A 326 -15.55 22.08 0.27
C ILE A 326 -15.82 21.33 1.58
N CYS A 327 -14.77 21.09 2.37
CA CYS A 327 -14.89 20.39 3.65
C CYS A 327 -15.63 21.24 4.69
N GLU A 328 -15.27 22.51 4.84
CA GLU A 328 -15.95 23.45 5.75
C GLU A 328 -17.44 23.61 5.41
N GLU A 329 -17.79 23.80 4.13
CA GLU A 329 -19.18 23.91 3.67
C GLU A 329 -19.99 22.61 3.92
N SER A 330 -19.30 21.48 4.08
CA SER A 330 -19.90 20.16 4.30
C SER A 330 -19.82 19.68 5.76
N ASN A 331 -19.36 20.54 6.70
CA ASN A 331 -19.10 20.18 8.10
C ASN A 331 -18.14 18.96 8.24
N VAL A 332 -17.10 18.93 7.41
CA VAL A 332 -16.00 17.96 7.46
C VAL A 332 -14.80 18.64 8.10
N ASP A 333 -14.42 18.20 9.29
CA ASP A 333 -13.26 18.72 10.01
C ASP A 333 -11.99 17.96 9.58
N LEU A 334 -11.08 18.66 8.88
CA LEU A 334 -9.73 18.16 8.59
C LEU A 334 -8.81 18.37 9.81
N LEU A 335 -7.87 17.44 10.03
CA LEU A 335 -6.88 17.50 11.14
C LEU A 335 -5.73 18.47 10.89
#